data_AF-A0A2M8DCR5-F1
#
_entry.id   AF-A0A2M8DCR5-F1
#
_cell.length_a   1.000
_cell.length_b   1.000
_cell.length_c   1.000
_cell.angle_alpha   90.00
_cell.angle_beta   90.00
_cell.angle_gamma   90.00
#
_symmetry.space_group_name_H-M   'P 1'
#
loop_
_entity.id
_entity.type
_entity.pdbx_description
1 polymer ?
#
loop_
_entity_poly.entity_id
_entity_poly.type
_entity_poly.pdbx_seq_one_letter_code
_entity_poly.pdbx_strand_id
1 'polypeptide(L)'
;NGLKSEQANELFDLIDKFAGYGFNKSHAAAYALLAYQTAWLKAHHPHEFYAASMCFDMHQSDKLSIFVDDMKRLGVTVLAPAINKSRPNFSVEEQANAPLVVRYALAGLKNVGEKAMQSLVTERSQKGPFSSIEDLANRIDPHGLNKRQLESLASAGAFDELEPNRAAIYDGADMILSVANSAADARESGQGGLFGEGSAGGEMQAIRLPANSNWSLSEIMVHERDAFGFYFSAHPVSQFQAVT
;
A
#
# COMPACT_ATOMS: atom_id res chain seq x y z
N ASN A 1 -56.05 -25.98 23.21
CA ASN A 1 -54.61 -26.19 23.53
C ASN A 1 -54.33 -26.56 24.99
N GLY A 2 -55.32 -26.79 25.87
CA GLY A 2 -55.08 -27.36 27.21
C GLY A 2 -54.41 -26.45 28.25
N LEU A 3 -54.16 -25.17 27.94
CA LEU A 3 -53.55 -24.21 28.86
C LEU A 3 -54.59 -23.65 29.84
N LYS A 4 -54.22 -23.53 31.12
CA LYS A 4 -55.03 -22.83 32.14
C LYS A 4 -54.97 -21.31 31.88
N SER A 5 -56.06 -20.60 32.18
CA SER A 5 -56.18 -19.15 31.88
C SER A 5 -55.07 -18.31 32.50
N GLU A 6 -54.68 -18.63 33.74
CA GLU A 6 -53.62 -17.92 34.46
C GLU A 6 -52.27 -18.00 33.72
N GLN A 7 -51.92 -19.19 33.23
CA GLN A 7 -50.69 -19.43 32.47
C GLN A 7 -50.71 -18.74 31.10
N ALA A 8 -51.88 -18.63 30.47
CA ALA A 8 -52.02 -17.93 29.19
C ALA A 8 -51.84 -16.42 29.36
N ASN A 9 -52.37 -15.83 30.43
CA ASN A 9 -52.21 -14.40 30.73
C ASN A 9 -50.74 -14.07 31.05
N GLU A 10 -50.08 -14.88 31.89
CA GLU A 10 -48.67 -14.68 32.22
C GLU A 10 -47.77 -14.76 30.97
N LEU A 11 -48.04 -15.70 30.06
CA LEU A 11 -47.31 -15.81 28.80
C LEU A 11 -47.53 -14.58 27.90
N PHE A 12 -48.76 -14.06 27.84
CA PHE A 12 -49.09 -12.89 27.04
C PHE A 12 -48.39 -11.63 27.58
N ASP A 13 -48.40 -11.42 28.89
CA ASP A 13 -47.67 -10.30 29.54
C ASP A 13 -46.16 -10.36 29.24
N LEU A 14 -45.60 -11.58 29.17
CA LEU A 14 -44.21 -11.77 28.75
C LEU A 14 -43.99 -11.36 27.29
N ILE A 15 -44.87 -11.81 26.37
CA ILE A 15 -44.79 -11.47 24.94
C ILE A 15 -44.89 -9.96 24.75
N ASP A 16 -45.83 -9.28 25.41
CA ASP A 16 -46.01 -7.83 25.31
C ASP A 16 -44.76 -7.08 25.80
N LYS A 17 -44.19 -7.50 26.94
CA LYS A 17 -42.94 -6.95 27.47
C LYS A 17 -41.76 -7.12 26.50
N PHE A 18 -41.65 -8.26 25.81
CA PHE A 18 -40.57 -8.51 24.84
C PHE A 18 -40.84 -7.91 23.46
N ALA A 19 -42.10 -7.66 23.09
CA ALA A 19 -42.47 -7.12 21.78
C ALA A 19 -41.84 -5.74 21.53
N GLY A 20 -41.66 -4.93 22.58
CA GLY A 20 -40.96 -3.63 22.48
C GLY A 20 -39.49 -3.71 22.07
N TYR A 21 -38.84 -4.87 22.25
CA TYR A 21 -37.46 -5.14 21.83
C TYR A 21 -37.37 -6.29 20.81
N GLY A 22 -38.51 -6.72 20.27
CA GLY A 22 -38.58 -7.78 19.28
C GLY A 22 -37.87 -7.36 18.00
N PHE A 23 -36.92 -8.17 17.54
CA PHE A 23 -36.16 -7.87 16.33
C PHE A 23 -36.64 -8.70 15.14
N ASN A 24 -36.62 -8.11 13.95
CA ASN A 24 -37.00 -8.81 12.73
C ASN A 24 -35.98 -9.91 12.38
N LYS A 25 -36.38 -11.17 12.55
CA LYS A 25 -35.50 -12.33 12.35
C LYS A 25 -34.98 -12.44 10.91
N SER A 26 -35.80 -12.15 9.90
CA SER A 26 -35.36 -12.25 8.50
C SER A 26 -34.26 -11.24 8.16
N HIS A 27 -34.37 -10.02 8.67
CA HIS A 27 -33.34 -8.99 8.51
C HIS A 27 -32.05 -9.37 9.27
N ALA A 28 -32.17 -9.79 10.54
CA ALA A 28 -31.01 -10.22 11.33
C ALA A 28 -30.28 -11.41 10.68
N ALA A 29 -31.01 -12.42 10.21
CA ALA A 29 -30.41 -13.61 9.62
C ALA A 29 -29.64 -13.29 8.32
N ALA A 30 -30.16 -12.39 7.49
CA ALA A 30 -29.48 -11.98 6.26
C ALA A 30 -28.13 -11.29 6.54
N TYR A 31 -28.09 -10.34 7.47
CA TYR A 31 -26.83 -9.67 7.84
C TYR A 31 -25.88 -10.59 8.62
N ALA A 32 -26.40 -11.49 9.45
CA ALA A 32 -25.59 -12.47 10.16
C ALA A 32 -24.85 -13.41 9.18
N LEU A 33 -25.49 -13.77 8.06
CA LEU A 33 -24.85 -14.56 7.01
C LEU A 33 -23.66 -13.81 6.39
N LEU A 34 -23.81 -12.51 6.09
CA LEU A 34 -22.71 -11.69 5.57
C LEU A 34 -21.55 -11.60 6.57
N ALA A 35 -21.85 -11.31 7.84
CA ALA A 35 -20.85 -11.27 8.90
C ALA A 35 -20.11 -12.61 9.05
N TYR A 36 -20.83 -13.73 8.98
CA TYR A 36 -20.24 -15.06 9.00
C TYR A 36 -19.32 -15.31 7.79
N GLN A 37 -19.76 -14.94 6.58
CA GLN A 37 -18.94 -15.08 5.37
C GLN A 37 -17.65 -14.25 5.45
N THR A 38 -17.74 -13.00 5.91
CA THR A 38 -16.57 -12.13 6.13
C THR A 38 -15.62 -12.74 7.16
N ALA A 39 -16.14 -13.22 8.29
CA ALA A 39 -15.33 -13.87 9.31
C ALA A 39 -14.69 -15.18 8.81
N TRP A 40 -15.42 -15.96 8.01
CA TRP A 40 -14.92 -17.19 7.41
C TRP A 40 -13.74 -16.93 6.47
N LEU A 41 -13.85 -15.90 5.61
CA LEU A 41 -12.75 -15.47 4.73
C LEU A 41 -11.53 -15.03 5.55
N LYS A 42 -11.73 -14.21 6.59
CA LYS A 42 -10.64 -13.80 7.47
C LYS A 42 -9.95 -14.97 8.17
N ALA A 43 -10.71 -16.00 8.55
CA ALA A 43 -10.19 -17.17 9.25
C ALA A 43 -9.41 -18.13 8.34
N HIS A 44 -9.85 -18.33 7.09
CA HIS A 44 -9.28 -19.34 6.18
C HIS A 44 -8.37 -18.75 5.10
N HIS A 45 -8.58 -17.49 4.73
CA HIS A 45 -7.84 -16.75 3.70
C HIS A 45 -7.44 -15.35 4.21
N PRO A 46 -6.67 -15.26 5.32
CA PRO A 46 -6.39 -13.99 5.97
C PRO A 46 -5.65 -13.00 5.06
N HIS A 47 -4.67 -13.45 4.28
CA HIS A 47 -3.86 -12.59 3.43
C HIS A 47 -4.71 -11.92 2.34
N GLU A 48 -5.56 -12.70 1.67
CA GLU A 48 -6.48 -12.23 0.65
C GLU A 48 -7.57 -11.34 1.24
N PHE A 49 -8.09 -11.71 2.43
CA PHE A 49 -9.07 -10.90 3.16
C PHE A 49 -8.52 -9.49 3.46
N TYR A 50 -7.29 -9.39 3.99
CA TYR A 50 -6.67 -8.10 4.28
C TYR A 50 -6.35 -7.33 3.01
N ALA A 51 -5.74 -7.96 2.00
CA ALA A 51 -5.46 -7.29 0.74
C ALA A 51 -6.73 -6.73 0.10
N ALA A 52 -7.82 -7.51 0.05
CA ALA A 52 -9.10 -7.07 -0.50
C ALA A 52 -9.74 -5.93 0.34
N SER A 53 -9.72 -6.03 1.66
CA SER A 53 -10.28 -5.00 2.55
C SER A 53 -9.50 -3.69 2.45
N MET A 54 -8.16 -3.77 2.37
CA MET A 54 -7.29 -2.61 2.22
C MET A 54 -7.41 -1.98 0.82
N CYS A 55 -7.70 -2.77 -0.23
CA CYS A 55 -8.06 -2.22 -1.54
C CYS A 55 -9.36 -1.42 -1.50
N PHE A 56 -10.38 -1.88 -0.78
CA PHE A 56 -11.66 -1.18 -0.65
C PHE A 56 -11.51 0.18 0.07
N ASP A 57 -10.69 0.22 1.13
CA ASP A 57 -10.43 1.42 1.93
C ASP A 57 -9.08 2.10 1.60
N MET A 58 -8.54 1.93 0.38
CA MET A 58 -7.16 2.28 0.01
C MET A 58 -6.76 3.75 0.28
N HIS A 59 -7.72 4.68 0.26
CA HIS A 59 -7.47 6.10 0.50
C HIS A 59 -7.78 6.57 1.93
N GLN A 60 -8.14 5.66 2.83
CA GLN A 60 -8.44 5.96 4.22
C GLN A 60 -7.31 5.47 5.14
N SER A 61 -6.25 6.26 5.27
CA SER A 61 -5.06 5.91 6.09
C SER A 61 -5.40 5.45 7.51
N ASP A 62 -6.40 6.06 8.15
CA ASP A 62 -6.84 5.68 9.49
C ASP A 62 -7.37 4.24 9.56
N LYS A 63 -8.09 3.81 8.51
CA LYS A 63 -8.56 2.42 8.40
C LYS A 63 -7.42 1.46 8.05
N LEU A 64 -6.50 1.88 7.17
CA LEU A 64 -5.32 1.10 6.84
C LEU A 64 -4.46 0.83 8.09
N SER A 65 -4.32 1.81 8.98
CA SER A 65 -3.67 1.64 10.29
C SER A 65 -4.33 0.52 11.10
N ILE A 66 -5.66 0.52 11.19
CA ILE A 66 -6.41 -0.52 11.92
C ILE A 66 -6.16 -1.90 11.31
N PHE A 67 -6.15 -2.03 9.98
CA PHE A 67 -5.85 -3.30 9.32
C PHE A 67 -4.42 -3.75 9.59
N VAL A 68 -3.42 -2.86 9.49
CA VAL A 68 -2.02 -3.20 9.77
C VAL A 68 -1.82 -3.66 11.21
N ASP A 69 -2.46 -3.00 12.19
CA ASP A 69 -2.38 -3.42 13.60
C ASP A 69 -3.07 -4.76 13.87
N ASP A 70 -4.22 -4.99 13.22
CA ASP A 70 -4.95 -6.26 13.32
C ASP A 70 -4.17 -7.42 12.67
N MET A 71 -3.51 -7.15 11.54
CA MET A 71 -2.59 -8.09 10.88
C MET A 71 -1.41 -8.45 11.78
N LYS A 72 -0.76 -7.45 12.40
CA LYS A 72 0.33 -7.66 13.37
C LYS A 72 -0.13 -8.56 14.52
N ARG A 73 -1.34 -8.33 15.06
CA ARG A 73 -1.92 -9.15 16.13
C ARG A 73 -2.19 -10.59 15.71
N LEU A 74 -2.60 -10.81 14.46
CA LEU A 74 -2.94 -12.14 13.92
C LEU A 74 -1.75 -12.84 13.26
N GLY A 75 -0.55 -12.27 13.32
CA GLY A 75 0.66 -12.86 12.73
C GLY A 75 0.66 -12.86 11.21
N VAL A 76 -0.13 -11.98 10.58
CA VAL A 76 -0.15 -11.78 9.13
C VAL A 76 0.86 -10.69 8.76
N THR A 77 1.86 -11.05 7.97
CA THR A 77 2.93 -10.12 7.60
C THR A 77 2.46 -9.17 6.50
N VAL A 78 2.67 -7.86 6.71
CA VAL A 78 2.58 -6.83 5.67
C VAL A 78 3.97 -6.29 5.37
N LEU A 79 4.35 -6.29 4.09
CA LEU A 79 5.62 -5.75 3.63
C LEU A 79 5.44 -4.35 3.06
N ALA A 80 6.45 -3.50 3.27
CA ALA A 80 6.56 -2.16 2.70
C ALA A 80 6.40 -2.20 1.16
N PRO A 81 5.98 -1.09 0.54
CA PRO A 81 5.95 -0.97 -0.90
C PRO A 81 7.37 -1.12 -1.46
N ALA A 82 7.47 -1.63 -2.68
CA ALA A 82 8.72 -1.85 -3.41
C ALA A 82 8.44 -1.67 -4.90
N ILE A 83 9.21 -0.82 -5.56
CA ILE A 83 8.97 -0.40 -6.94
C ILE A 83 8.98 -1.56 -7.93
N ASN A 84 9.76 -2.61 -7.63
CA ASN A 84 9.91 -3.79 -8.47
C ASN A 84 8.91 -4.91 -8.18
N LYS A 85 8.22 -4.90 -7.04
CA LYS A 85 7.32 -5.99 -6.59
C LYS A 85 5.88 -5.56 -6.43
N SER A 86 5.65 -4.36 -5.91
CA SER A 86 4.32 -3.88 -5.55
C SER A 86 3.45 -3.60 -6.77
N ARG A 87 2.14 -3.74 -6.59
CA ARG A 87 1.12 -3.36 -7.57
C ARG A 87 0.53 -2.00 -7.22
N PRO A 88 -0.30 -1.40 -8.10
CA PRO A 88 -1.00 -0.16 -7.77
C PRO A 88 -1.89 -0.35 -6.54
N ASN A 89 -2.54 -1.51 -6.44
CA ASN A 89 -3.43 -1.93 -5.35
C ASN A 89 -2.75 -2.98 -4.45
N PHE A 90 -3.32 -3.25 -3.28
CA PHE A 90 -2.78 -4.24 -2.34
C PHE A 90 -2.84 -5.63 -2.96
N SER A 91 -1.81 -6.43 -2.72
CA SER A 91 -1.70 -7.76 -3.32
C SER A 91 -1.12 -8.76 -2.34
N VAL A 92 -1.49 -10.03 -2.50
CA VAL A 92 -0.82 -11.14 -1.84
C VAL A 92 0.40 -11.54 -2.66
N GLU A 93 1.53 -11.69 -2.01
CA GLU A 93 2.79 -12.11 -2.60
C GLU A 93 3.15 -13.51 -2.06
N GLU A 94 3.42 -14.42 -2.99
CA GLU A 94 3.95 -15.75 -2.69
C GLU A 94 5.47 -15.68 -2.53
N GLN A 95 6.00 -16.32 -1.49
CA GLN A 95 7.43 -16.39 -1.25
C GLN A 95 7.91 -17.84 -1.39
N ALA A 96 9.05 -18.04 -2.06
CA ALA A 96 9.52 -19.37 -2.46
C ALA A 96 9.68 -20.38 -1.31
N ASN A 97 9.85 -19.92 -0.06
CA ASN A 97 10.01 -20.75 1.14
C ASN A 97 9.45 -20.09 2.41
N ALA A 98 8.43 -19.24 2.28
CA ALA A 98 7.87 -18.48 3.40
C ALA A 98 6.34 -18.39 3.28
N PRO A 99 5.62 -18.09 4.39
CA PRO A 99 4.19 -17.87 4.33
C PRO A 99 3.86 -16.74 3.34
N LEU A 100 2.62 -16.76 2.85
CA LEU A 100 2.06 -15.65 2.09
C LEU A 100 2.26 -14.35 2.87
N VAL A 101 2.44 -13.26 2.14
CA VAL A 101 2.55 -11.92 2.73
C VAL A 101 1.66 -10.97 1.96
N VAL A 102 1.15 -9.95 2.65
CA VAL A 102 0.47 -8.84 1.97
C VAL A 102 1.53 -7.81 1.61
N ARG A 103 1.56 -7.41 0.34
CA ARG A 103 2.42 -6.32 -0.14
C ARG A 103 1.63 -5.02 -0.14
N TYR A 104 2.20 -3.98 0.46
CA TYR A 104 1.59 -2.66 0.46
C TYR A 104 1.47 -2.08 -0.96
N ALA A 105 0.33 -1.49 -1.24
CA ALA A 105 -0.01 -0.90 -2.53
C ALA A 105 0.81 0.36 -2.81
N LEU A 106 1.33 0.55 -4.03
CA LEU A 106 2.00 1.80 -4.39
C LEU A 106 1.03 3.00 -4.30
N ALA A 107 -0.22 2.83 -4.74
CA ALA A 107 -1.26 3.87 -4.68
C ALA A 107 -1.92 4.00 -3.31
N GLY A 108 -1.59 3.12 -2.34
CA GLY A 108 -2.03 3.23 -0.95
C GLY A 108 -1.22 4.24 -0.13
N LEU A 109 -0.19 4.86 -0.72
CA LEU A 109 0.59 5.92 -0.12
C LEU A 109 -0.11 7.27 -0.32
N LYS A 110 0.02 8.16 0.67
CA LYS A 110 -0.44 9.54 0.55
C LYS A 110 0.25 10.21 -0.62
N ASN A 111 -0.51 11.02 -1.35
CA ASN A 111 -0.06 11.77 -2.52
C ASN A 111 0.36 10.90 -3.73
N VAL A 112 0.26 9.56 -3.67
CA VAL A 112 0.59 8.68 -4.81
C VAL A 112 -0.69 8.33 -5.58
N GLY A 113 -0.66 8.56 -6.89
CA GLY A 113 -1.85 8.42 -7.76
C GLY A 113 -1.94 7.04 -8.39
N GLU A 114 -3.11 6.42 -8.34
CA GLU A 114 -3.35 5.07 -8.88
C GLU A 114 -3.01 4.95 -10.37
N LYS A 115 -3.47 5.92 -11.17
CA LYS A 115 -3.20 5.94 -12.63
C LYS A 115 -1.71 5.96 -12.94
N ALA A 116 -0.94 6.75 -12.21
CA ALA A 116 0.51 6.83 -12.37
C ALA A 116 1.19 5.49 -12.06
N MET A 117 0.77 4.85 -10.96
CA MET A 117 1.29 3.55 -10.55
C MET A 117 0.88 2.44 -11.50
N GLN A 118 -0.30 2.52 -12.10
CA GLN A 118 -0.74 1.58 -13.14
C GLN A 118 0.13 1.69 -14.39
N SER A 119 0.46 2.90 -14.85
CA SER A 119 1.39 3.11 -15.97
C SER A 119 2.78 2.55 -15.65
N LEU A 120 3.29 2.83 -14.45
CA LEU A 120 4.59 2.33 -14.00
C LEU A 120 4.64 0.80 -13.95
N VAL A 121 3.62 0.16 -13.39
CA VAL A 121 3.55 -1.30 -13.29
C VAL A 121 3.36 -1.94 -14.67
N THR A 122 2.64 -1.29 -15.59
CA THR A 122 2.51 -1.74 -16.97
C THR A 122 3.86 -1.71 -17.68
N GLU A 123 4.59 -0.61 -17.56
CA GLU A 123 5.94 -0.45 -18.11
C GLU A 123 6.88 -1.54 -17.58
N ARG A 124 6.92 -1.72 -16.25
CA ARG A 124 7.70 -2.77 -15.58
C ARG A 124 7.33 -4.17 -16.08
N SER A 125 6.05 -4.43 -16.31
CA SER A 125 5.59 -5.74 -16.78
C SER A 125 6.00 -6.03 -18.23
N GLN A 126 6.14 -4.98 -19.06
CA GLN A 126 6.54 -5.10 -20.46
C GLN A 126 8.05 -5.19 -20.65
N LYS A 127 8.83 -4.41 -19.89
CA LYS A 127 10.29 -4.29 -20.06
C LYS A 127 11.12 -4.95 -18.95
N GLY A 128 10.47 -5.48 -17.92
CA GLY A 128 11.12 -6.12 -16.78
C GLY A 128 11.32 -5.19 -15.58
N PRO A 129 11.93 -5.67 -14.49
CA PRO A 129 12.20 -4.86 -13.30
C PRO A 129 13.12 -3.67 -13.63
N PHE A 130 13.05 -2.62 -12.82
CA PHE A 130 14.00 -1.51 -12.88
C PHE A 130 15.33 -1.97 -12.27
N SER A 131 16.42 -1.66 -12.96
CA SER A 131 17.78 -2.03 -12.54
C SER A 131 18.46 -0.95 -11.68
N SER A 132 18.10 0.31 -11.91
CA SER A 132 18.58 1.46 -11.14
C SER A 132 17.57 2.62 -11.17
N ILE A 133 17.86 3.70 -10.45
CA ILE A 133 17.05 4.92 -10.46
C ILE A 133 17.11 5.63 -11.81
N GLU A 134 18.26 5.58 -12.48
CA GLU A 134 18.42 6.07 -13.84
C GLU A 134 17.59 5.25 -14.83
N ASP A 135 17.56 3.92 -14.68
CA ASP A 135 16.72 3.05 -15.53
C ASP A 135 15.23 3.39 -15.34
N LEU A 136 14.81 3.57 -14.09
CA LEU A 136 13.47 4.08 -13.77
C LEU A 136 13.21 5.43 -14.47
N ALA A 137 14.04 6.44 -14.25
CA ALA A 137 13.88 7.77 -14.82
C ALA A 137 13.81 7.75 -16.35
N ASN A 138 14.66 6.93 -17.00
CA ASN A 138 14.66 6.78 -18.45
C ASN A 138 13.43 6.04 -18.98
N ARG A 139 12.67 5.30 -18.17
CA ARG A 139 11.57 4.46 -18.63
C ARG A 139 10.18 5.01 -18.34
N ILE A 140 10.04 5.77 -17.25
CA ILE A 140 8.75 6.31 -16.81
C ILE A 140 8.26 7.46 -17.70
N ASP A 141 6.94 7.65 -17.69
CA ASP A 141 6.29 8.85 -18.22
C ASP A 141 6.38 9.98 -17.16
N PRO A 142 7.10 11.08 -17.44
CA PRO A 142 7.27 12.18 -16.50
C PRO A 142 5.96 12.95 -16.24
N HIS A 143 4.93 12.83 -17.09
CA HIS A 143 3.62 13.44 -16.80
C HIS A 143 2.82 12.65 -15.75
N GLY A 144 3.15 11.37 -15.56
CA GLY A 144 2.51 10.52 -14.55
C GLY A 144 3.08 10.69 -13.15
N LEU A 145 4.37 11.04 -13.03
CA LEU A 145 5.09 11.12 -11.76
C LEU A 145 5.50 12.57 -11.45
N ASN A 146 5.13 13.05 -10.27
CA ASN A 146 5.53 14.37 -9.77
C ASN A 146 6.47 14.27 -8.55
N LYS A 147 7.04 15.42 -8.14
CA LYS A 147 8.00 15.50 -7.05
C LYS A 147 7.46 14.90 -5.75
N ARG A 148 6.24 15.28 -5.38
CA ARG A 148 5.57 14.85 -4.16
C ARG A 148 5.30 13.35 -4.14
N GLN A 149 5.05 12.74 -5.30
CA GLN A 149 4.90 11.30 -5.46
C GLN A 149 6.24 10.58 -5.24
N LEU A 150 7.32 11.06 -5.84
CA LEU A 150 8.66 10.49 -5.64
C LEU A 150 9.11 10.60 -4.19
N GLU A 151 8.90 11.76 -3.56
CA GLU A 151 9.17 12.00 -2.14
C GLU A 151 8.39 11.02 -1.25
N SER A 152 7.11 10.80 -1.54
CA SER A 152 6.26 9.87 -0.77
C SER A 152 6.68 8.41 -0.98
N LEU A 153 7.02 8.02 -2.22
CA LEU A 153 7.54 6.68 -2.55
C LEU A 153 8.89 6.42 -1.87
N ALA A 154 9.80 7.39 -1.89
CA ALA A 154 11.09 7.32 -1.23
C ALA A 154 10.96 7.21 0.29
N SER A 155 10.12 8.06 0.88
CA SER A 155 9.84 8.05 2.32
C SER A 155 9.30 6.70 2.79
N ALA A 156 8.44 6.07 1.98
CA ALA A 156 7.86 4.76 2.27
C ALA A 156 8.79 3.55 2.00
N GLY A 157 9.99 3.79 1.47
CA GLY A 157 10.97 2.74 1.16
C GLY A 157 10.73 2.00 -0.16
N ALA A 158 9.93 2.57 -1.07
CA ALA A 158 9.65 1.92 -2.35
C ALA A 158 10.91 1.68 -3.21
N PHE A 159 11.97 2.48 -2.99
CA PHE A 159 13.23 2.40 -3.73
C PHE A 159 14.35 1.66 -2.98
N ASP A 160 14.10 1.10 -1.80
CA ASP A 160 15.16 0.51 -0.94
C ASP A 160 15.97 -0.61 -1.64
N GLU A 161 15.37 -1.32 -2.60
CA GLU A 161 16.05 -2.34 -3.42
C GLU A 161 17.01 -1.74 -4.47
N LEU A 162 16.79 -0.50 -4.89
CA LEU A 162 17.58 0.20 -5.91
C LEU A 162 18.60 1.16 -5.29
N GLU A 163 18.17 1.94 -4.30
CA GLU A 163 18.99 2.88 -3.55
C GLU A 163 18.51 2.89 -2.09
N PRO A 164 19.28 2.26 -1.17
CA PRO A 164 18.94 2.19 0.24
C PRO A 164 18.87 3.57 0.92
N ASN A 165 19.57 4.58 0.38
CA ASN A 165 19.54 5.93 0.93
C ASN A 165 18.26 6.68 0.50
N ARG A 166 17.18 6.49 1.27
CA ARG A 166 15.89 7.17 1.05
C ARG A 166 16.01 8.70 1.02
N ALA A 167 16.89 9.29 1.84
CA ALA A 167 17.10 10.74 1.90
C ALA A 167 17.68 11.28 0.59
N ALA A 168 18.63 10.54 -0.01
CA ALA A 168 19.22 10.92 -1.30
C ALA A 168 18.18 10.91 -2.43
N ILE A 169 17.25 9.96 -2.44
CA ILE A 169 16.15 9.93 -3.42
C ILE A 169 15.15 11.06 -3.17
N TYR A 170 14.81 11.30 -1.90
CA TYR A 170 13.88 12.37 -1.52
C TYR A 170 14.41 13.74 -1.96
N ASP A 171 15.64 14.08 -1.58
CA ASP A 171 16.27 15.36 -1.95
C ASP A 171 16.60 15.43 -3.44
N GLY A 172 16.86 14.28 -4.07
CA GLY A 172 17.15 14.14 -5.49
C GLY A 172 15.90 14.12 -6.40
N ALA A 173 14.69 14.22 -5.87
CA ALA A 173 13.45 14.05 -6.63
C ALA A 173 13.34 14.98 -7.85
N ASP A 174 13.75 16.25 -7.73
CA ASP A 174 13.76 17.19 -8.86
C ASP A 174 14.73 16.77 -9.96
N MET A 175 15.89 16.22 -9.59
CA MET A 175 16.90 15.75 -10.54
C MET A 175 16.41 14.51 -11.29
N ILE A 176 15.80 13.56 -10.57
CA ILE A 176 15.19 12.36 -11.16
C ILE A 176 14.13 12.76 -12.19
N LEU A 177 13.26 13.73 -11.85
CA LEU A 177 12.25 14.25 -12.79
C LEU A 177 12.87 14.97 -13.97
N SER A 178 13.91 15.77 -13.76
CA SER A 178 14.60 16.47 -14.86
C SER A 178 15.17 15.48 -15.88
N VAL A 179 15.78 14.38 -15.41
CA VAL A 179 16.28 13.31 -16.29
C VAL A 179 15.13 12.58 -16.97
N ALA A 180 14.03 12.29 -16.25
CA ALA A 180 12.87 11.65 -16.84
C ALA A 180 12.21 12.49 -17.96
N ASN A 181 12.10 13.81 -17.77
CA ASN A 181 11.63 14.73 -18.80
C ASN A 181 12.58 14.74 -20.01
N SER A 182 13.88 14.90 -19.78
CA SER A 182 14.88 14.90 -20.86
C SER A 182 14.85 13.60 -21.67
N ALA A 183 14.68 12.47 -20.98
CA ALA A 183 14.58 11.16 -21.61
C ALA A 183 13.28 10.99 -22.43
N ALA A 184 12.16 11.54 -21.94
CA ALA A 184 10.89 11.54 -22.66
C ALA A 184 10.97 12.41 -23.92
N ASP A 185 11.50 13.63 -23.82
CA ASP A 185 11.71 14.54 -24.95
C ASP A 185 12.61 13.91 -26.02
N ALA A 186 13.66 13.19 -25.62
CA ALA A 186 14.55 12.48 -26.55
C ALA A 186 13.84 11.34 -27.30
N ARG A 187 12.87 10.67 -26.66
CA ARG A 187 12.03 9.64 -27.30
C ARG A 187 11.04 10.24 -28.29
N GLU A 188 10.40 11.34 -27.94
CA GLU A 188 9.39 11.99 -28.79
C GLU A 188 10.01 12.73 -29.98
N SER A 189 11.13 13.41 -29.78
CA SER A 189 11.81 14.18 -30.82
C SER A 189 12.50 13.31 -31.89
N GLY A 190 12.67 12.01 -31.64
CA GLY A 190 13.34 11.08 -32.56
C GLY A 190 14.83 11.39 -32.80
N GLN A 191 15.41 12.38 -32.11
CA GLN A 191 16.79 12.81 -32.32
C GLN A 191 17.84 11.91 -31.67
N GLY A 192 17.42 10.90 -30.89
CA GLY A 192 18.33 9.93 -30.28
C GLY A 192 18.99 8.95 -31.26
N GLY A 193 18.61 8.94 -32.55
CA GLY A 193 18.99 7.86 -33.47
C GLY A 193 19.78 8.23 -34.73
N LEU A 194 19.91 9.50 -35.13
CA LEU A 194 20.40 9.84 -36.49
C LEU A 194 21.88 10.25 -36.60
N PHE A 195 22.58 10.47 -35.48
CA PHE A 195 24.03 10.78 -35.46
C PHE A 195 24.82 9.94 -34.44
N GLY A 196 24.21 8.89 -33.90
CA GLY A 196 24.75 8.07 -32.81
C GLY A 196 24.86 6.58 -33.16
N GLU A 197 25.20 6.23 -34.41
CA GLU A 197 25.56 4.85 -34.75
C GLU A 197 26.96 4.54 -34.21
N GLY A 198 27.02 4.19 -32.92
CA GLY A 198 28.28 3.84 -32.25
C GLY A 198 28.15 3.03 -30.95
N SER A 199 26.97 2.98 -30.33
CA SER A 199 26.74 2.17 -29.12
C SER A 199 25.29 1.70 -29.09
N ALA A 200 25.05 0.39 -29.07
CA ALA A 200 23.73 -0.21 -28.85
C ALA A 200 23.27 -0.06 -27.38
N GLY A 201 23.22 1.17 -26.91
CA GLY A 201 22.88 1.59 -25.57
C GLY A 201 23.13 3.09 -25.48
N GLY A 202 22.09 3.91 -25.69
CA GLY A 202 22.20 5.34 -25.43
C GLY A 202 22.69 5.53 -24.00
N GLU A 203 23.77 6.29 -23.82
CA GLU A 203 24.33 6.54 -22.49
C GLU A 203 23.23 7.15 -21.61
N MET A 204 22.80 6.39 -20.60
CA MET A 204 21.84 6.87 -19.62
C MET A 204 22.45 8.10 -18.93
N GLN A 205 21.72 9.21 -18.91
CA GLN A 205 22.14 10.37 -18.14
C GLN A 205 22.29 9.98 -16.67
N ALA A 206 23.51 10.08 -16.15
CA ALA A 206 23.81 9.73 -14.77
C ALA A 206 23.09 10.70 -13.80
N ILE A 207 22.31 10.15 -12.87
CA ILE A 207 21.66 10.93 -11.81
C ILE A 207 22.64 11.05 -10.65
N ARG A 208 23.08 12.28 -10.36
CA ARG A 208 23.97 12.54 -9.22
C ARG A 208 23.17 12.86 -7.98
N LEU A 209 22.72 11.82 -7.29
CA LEU A 209 22.00 11.97 -6.03
C LEU A 209 22.87 12.65 -4.95
N PRO A 210 22.28 13.43 -4.04
CA PRO A 210 23.02 14.06 -2.94
C PRO A 210 23.59 13.01 -1.97
N ALA A 211 24.88 12.68 -2.11
CA ALA A 211 25.53 11.62 -1.35
C ALA A 211 25.61 11.86 0.18
N ASN A 212 25.48 13.11 0.62
CA ASN A 212 25.57 13.49 2.04
C ASN A 212 24.20 13.53 2.74
N SER A 213 23.10 13.40 2.00
CA SER A 213 21.76 13.37 2.58
C SER A 213 21.58 12.07 3.34
N ASN A 214 21.29 12.16 4.64
CA ASN A 214 20.97 11.01 5.49
C ASN A 214 19.94 11.45 6.52
N TRP A 215 18.99 10.57 6.80
CA TRP A 215 18.00 10.77 7.84
C TRP A 215 18.41 10.03 9.12
N SER A 216 18.26 10.70 10.25
CA SER A 216 18.22 10.05 11.55
C SER A 216 16.99 9.12 11.65
N LEU A 217 17.00 8.18 12.60
CA LEU A 217 15.85 7.28 12.81
C LEU A 217 14.55 8.06 13.08
N SER A 218 14.63 9.18 13.80
CA SER A 218 13.46 10.04 14.06
C SER A 218 12.92 10.66 12.77
N GLU A 219 13.80 11.11 11.87
CA GLU A 219 13.39 11.66 10.57
C GLU A 219 12.78 10.59 9.68
N ILE A 220 13.37 9.38 9.64
CA ILE A 220 12.80 8.23 8.91
C ILE A 220 11.36 7.99 9.37
N MET A 221 11.11 7.95 10.68
CA MET A 221 9.76 7.72 11.21
C MET A 221 8.77 8.84 10.87
N VAL A 222 9.23 10.09 10.83
CA VAL A 222 8.39 11.23 10.41
C VAL A 222 8.05 11.13 8.93
N HIS A 223 9.04 10.89 8.07
CA HIS A 223 8.84 10.72 6.63
C HIS A 223 7.94 9.52 6.31
N GLU A 224 8.14 8.38 6.99
CA GLU A 224 7.25 7.22 6.85
C GLU A 224 5.82 7.57 7.27
N ARG A 225 5.61 8.20 8.42
CA ARG A 225 4.27 8.62 8.87
C ARG A 225 3.62 9.55 7.85
N ASP A 226 4.37 10.47 7.26
CA ASP A 226 3.81 11.41 6.30
C ASP A 226 3.45 10.73 4.97
N ALA A 227 4.20 9.69 4.58
CA ALA A 227 3.92 8.88 3.38
C ALA A 227 2.77 7.88 3.56
N PHE A 228 2.70 7.15 4.67
CA PHE A 228 1.65 6.17 4.94
C PHE A 228 0.38 6.81 5.54
N GLY A 229 0.57 7.88 6.30
CA GLY A 229 -0.44 8.48 7.17
C GLY A 229 -0.49 7.93 8.60
N PHE A 230 0.31 6.92 8.89
CA PHE A 230 0.46 6.27 10.19
C PHE A 230 1.86 5.64 10.30
N TYR A 231 2.24 5.20 11.49
CA TYR A 231 3.55 4.57 11.70
C TYR A 231 3.56 3.11 11.23
N PHE A 232 4.20 2.84 10.09
CA PHE A 232 4.22 1.51 9.46
C PHE A 232 5.22 0.55 10.12
N SER A 233 6.51 0.92 10.13
CA SER A 233 7.63 0.04 10.56
C SER A 233 7.74 -0.12 12.08
N ALA A 234 7.67 0.99 12.84
CA ALA A 234 7.74 1.01 14.29
C ALA A 234 6.94 2.18 14.87
N HIS A 235 6.29 1.96 16.02
CA HIS A 235 5.60 3.03 16.73
C HIS A 235 6.64 3.89 17.49
N PRO A 236 6.51 5.24 17.57
CA PRO A 236 7.49 6.09 18.27
C PRO A 236 7.75 5.68 19.72
N VAL A 237 6.74 5.13 20.37
CA VAL A 237 6.80 4.67 21.77
C VAL A 237 7.58 3.36 21.92
N SER A 238 7.76 2.59 20.84
CA SER A 238 8.57 1.35 20.85
C SER A 238 10.04 1.62 21.19
N GLN A 239 10.55 2.84 20.93
CA GLN A 239 11.90 3.25 21.32
C GLN A 239 12.07 3.35 22.85
N PHE A 240 10.98 3.58 23.58
CA PHE A 240 10.99 3.72 25.05
C PHE A 240 10.61 2.43 25.78
N GLN A 241 10.11 1.40 25.09
CA GLN A 241 9.74 0.12 25.71
C GLN A 241 10.95 -0.76 26.07
N ALA A 242 12.14 -0.47 25.54
CA ALA A 242 13.38 -1.21 25.84
C ALA A 242 14.07 -0.81 27.15
N VAL A 243 13.44 0.03 27.99
CA VAL A 243 14.01 0.55 29.25
C VAL A 243 13.28 0.03 30.51
N THR A 244 12.57 -1.10 30.41
CA THR A 244 11.96 -1.80 31.56
C THR A 244 12.17 -3.29 31.44
#